data_AF-A0A3A4VTU3-F1
#
_entry.id   AF-A0A3A4VTU3-F1
#
_cell.length_a   1.000
_cell.length_b   1.000
_cell.length_c   1.000
_cell.angle_alpha   90.00
_cell.angle_beta   90.00
_cell.angle_gamma   90.00
#
_symmetry.space_group_name_H-M   'P 1'
#
loop_
_entity.id
_entity.type
_entity.pdbx_description
1 polymer ?
#
loop_
_entity_poly.entity_id
_entity_poly.type
_entity_poly.pdbx_seq_one_letter_code
_entity_poly.pdbx_strand_id
1 'polypeptide(L)' 'MSEKLNKKQELAIELVMKGMTDSQIAERVGVSRQRINIWRNQDIEFMQTLQERRRVLRAAHMGQLM' A
#
# COMPACT_ATOMS: atom_id res chain seq x y z
N MET A 1 -7.15 10.55 16.36
CA MET A 1 -6.22 11.21 15.42
C MET A 1 -6.06 10.26 14.25
N SER A 2 -6.58 10.55 13.04
CA SER A 2 -6.14 9.79 11.87
C SER A 2 -4.78 10.34 11.46
N GLU A 3 -3.72 9.54 11.64
CA GLU A 3 -2.41 9.93 11.14
C GLU A 3 -2.45 9.84 9.62
N LYS A 4 -2.36 10.98 8.96
CA LYS A 4 -2.22 11.06 7.51
C LYS A 4 -0.94 10.33 7.09
N LEU A 5 -1.01 9.56 6.01
CA LEU A 5 0.14 8.81 5.50
C LEU A 5 1.35 9.72 5.30
N ASN A 6 2.52 9.23 5.71
CA ASN A 6 3.78 9.88 5.38
C ASN A 6 4.30 9.43 4.00
N LYS A 7 5.27 10.17 3.46
CA LYS A 7 5.86 9.89 2.13
C LYS A 7 6.38 8.45 1.97
N LYS A 8 6.93 7.85 3.03
CA LYS A 8 7.44 6.47 2.99
C LYS A 8 6.30 5.46 2.89
N GLN A 9 5.19 5.70 3.58
CA GLN A 9 4.00 4.87 3.50
C GLN A 9 3.31 5.01 2.15
N GLU A 10 3.19 6.23 1.61
CA GLU A 10 2.67 6.47 0.26
C GLU A 10 3.48 5.70 -0.79
N LEU A 11 4.81 5.80 -0.75
CA LEU A 11 5.71 5.04 -1.62
C LEU A 11 5.53 3.54 -1.43
N ALA A 12 5.45 3.05 -0.19
CA ALA A 12 5.22 1.64 0.07
C ALA A 12 3.90 1.14 -0.55
N ILE A 13 2.80 1.91 -0.44
CA ILE A 13 1.51 1.57 -1.07
C ILE A 13 1.67 1.47 -2.60
N GLU A 14 2.36 2.41 -3.23
CA GLU A 14 2.62 2.33 -4.68
C GLU A 14 3.38 1.07 -5.08
N LEU A 15 4.41 0.70 -4.32
CA LEU A 15 5.19 -0.50 -4.59
C LEU A 15 4.39 -1.79 -4.35
N VAL A 16 3.50 -1.81 -3.34
CA VAL A 16 2.53 -2.91 -3.15
C VAL A 16 1.60 -3.03 -4.35
N MET A 17 1.08 -1.91 -4.87
CA MET A 17 0.21 -1.91 -6.04
C MET A 17 0.92 -2.39 -7.32
N LYS A 18 2.25 -2.23 -7.39
CA LYS A 18 3.11 -2.80 -8.44
C LYS A 18 3.43 -4.29 -8.25
N GLY A 19 2.91 -4.93 -7.21
CA GLY A 19 3.11 -6.36 -6.94
C GLY A 19 4.45 -6.70 -6.28
N MET A 20 5.16 -5.73 -5.71
CA MET A 20 6.43 -5.99 -5.02
C MET A 20 6.21 -6.70 -3.67
N THR A 21 7.20 -7.50 -3.29
CA THR A 21 7.21 -8.18 -1.98
C THR A 21 7.62 -7.24 -0.85
N ASP A 22 7.21 -7.54 0.39
CA ASP A 22 7.54 -6.71 1.56
C ASP A 22 9.05 -6.48 1.73
N SER A 23 9.89 -7.45 1.36
CA SER A 23 11.35 -7.31 1.41
C SER A 23 11.86 -6.28 0.40
N GLN A 24 11.38 -6.33 -0.85
CA GLN A 24 11.74 -5.39 -1.90
C GLN A 24 11.20 -3.98 -1.61
N ILE A 25 10.03 -3.88 -0.98
CA ILE A 25 9.43 -2.62 -0.55
C ILE A 25 10.29 -2.01 0.56
N ALA A 26 10.63 -2.80 1.58
CA ALA A 26 11.44 -2.37 2.70
C ALA A 26 12.78 -1.78 2.25
N GLU A 27 13.46 -2.47 1.33
CA GLU A 27 14.71 -2.01 0.71
C GLU A 27 14.53 -0.67 -0.02
N ARG A 28 13.53 -0.54 -0.90
CA ARG A 28 13.30 0.69 -1.67
C ARG A 28 12.84 1.88 -0.83
N VAL A 29 12.07 1.62 0.22
CA VAL A 29 11.53 2.66 1.12
C VAL A 29 12.57 3.07 2.19
N GLY A 30 13.61 2.25 2.39
CA GLY A 30 14.61 2.45 3.43
C GLY A 30 14.03 2.28 4.83
N VAL A 31 13.33 1.17 5.06
CA VAL A 31 12.79 0.74 6.36
C VAL A 31 12.97 -0.76 6.55
N SER A 32 12.74 -1.27 7.76
CA SER A 32 12.76 -2.72 7.99
C SER A 32 11.53 -3.41 7.41
N ARG A 33 11.66 -4.68 7.02
CA ARG A 33 10.52 -5.52 6.61
C ARG A 33 9.44 -5.61 7.70
N GLN A 34 9.83 -5.62 8.97
CA GLN A 34 8.90 -5.59 10.10
C GLN A 34 8.05 -4.31 10.09
N ARG A 35 8.63 -3.15 9.75
CA ARG A 35 7.90 -1.89 9.62
C ARG A 35 6.82 -1.99 8.55
N ILE A 36 7.14 -2.57 7.38
CA ILE A 36 6.15 -2.82 6.32
C ILE A 36 5.04 -3.75 6.81
N ASN A 37 5.38 -4.82 7.54
CA ASN A 37 4.40 -5.73 8.10
C ASN A 37 3.45 -5.04 9.09
N ILE A 38 3.97 -4.19 9.97
CA ILE A 38 3.16 -3.39 10.90
C ILE A 38 2.22 -2.47 10.12
N TRP A 39 2.70 -1.75 9.10
CA TRP A 39 1.83 -0.90 8.29
C TRP A 39 0.70 -1.69 7.61
N ARG A 40 0.98 -2.89 7.13
CA ARG A 40 -0.01 -3.72 6.44
C ARG A 40 -1.06 -4.34 7.37
N ASN A 41 -0.77 -4.47 8.66
CA ASN A 41 -1.60 -5.24 9.59
C ASN A 41 -2.18 -4.39 10.75
N GLN A 42 -1.57 -3.25 11.06
CA GLN A 42 -1.89 -2.46 12.26
C GLN A 42 -2.11 -0.98 11.95
N ASP A 43 -1.62 -0.48 10.83
CA ASP A 43 -1.82 0.91 10.43
C ASP A 43 -3.12 1.06 9.64
N ILE A 44 -4.13 1.63 10.31
CA ILE A 44 -5.50 1.75 9.78
C ILE A 44 -5.50 2.60 8.51
N GLU A 45 -4.79 3.73 8.49
CA GLU A 45 -4.77 4.64 7.34
C GLU A 45 -4.10 3.97 6.13
N PHE A 46 -3.02 3.24 6.37
CA PHE A 46 -2.32 2.46 5.34
C PHE A 46 -3.23 1.40 4.73
N MET A 47 -3.90 0.62 5.59
CA MET A 47 -4.80 -0.46 5.17
C MET A 47 -5.99 0.10 4.37
N GLN A 48 -6.64 1.16 4.86
CA GLN A 48 -7.78 1.79 4.18
C GLN A 48 -7.38 2.35 2.81
N THR A 49 -6.27 3.08 2.73
CA THR A 49 -5.78 3.64 1.47
C THR A 49 -5.42 2.55 0.46
N LEU A 50 -4.76 1.47 0.90
CA LEU A 50 -4.42 0.35 0.04
C LEU A 50 -5.69 -0.37 -0.48
N GLN A 51 -6.69 -0.57 0.36
CA GLN A 51 -7.96 -1.18 -0.04
C GLN A 51 -8.71 -0.31 -1.06
N GLU A 52 -8.76 1.01 -0.83
CA GLU A 52 -9.41 1.94 -1.75
C GLU A 52 -8.72 1.94 -3.11
N ARG A 53 -7.38 2.03 -3.16
CA ARG A 53 -6.63 1.94 -4.42
C ARG A 53 -6.88 0.62 -5.16
N ARG A 54 -6.98 -0.51 -4.45
CA ARG A 54 -7.33 -1.81 -5.05
C ARG A 54 -8.76 -1.85 -5.57
N ARG A 55 -9.69 -1.19 -4.89
CA ARG A 55 -11.09 -1.09 -5.33
C ARG A 55 -11.19 -0.30 -6.63
N VAL A 56 -10.54 0.85 -6.71
CA VAL A 56 -10.49 1.68 -7.93
C VAL A 56 -9.87 0.91 -9.09
N LEU A 57 -8.73 0.24 -8.86
CA LEU A 57 -8.05 -0.52 -9.92
C LEU A 57 -8.91 -1.70 -10.43
N ARG A 58 -9.62 -2.40 -9.54
CA ARG A 58 -10.57 -3.45 -9.93
C ARG A 58 -11.77 -2.91 -10.68
N ALA A 59 -12.34 -1.78 -10.24
CA ALA A 59 -13.47 -1.14 -10.90
C ALA A 59 -13.10 -0.69 -12.32
N ALA A 60 -11.91 -0.10 -12.49
CA ALA A 60 -11.38 0.27 -13.81
C ALA A 60 -11.20 -0.96 -14.71
N HIS A 61 -10.68 -2.07 -14.18
CA HIS A 61 -10.52 -3.30 -14.94
C HIS A 61 -11.87 -3.92 -15.37
N MET A 62 -12.86 -3.95 -14.46
CA MET A 62 -14.20 -4.48 -14.75
C MET A 62 -14.99 -3.63 -15.75
N GLY A 63 -14.84 -2.30 -15.70
CA GLY A 63 -15.47 -1.39 -16.66
C GLY A 63 -14.94 -1.52 -18.09
N GLN A 64 -13.79 -2.18 -18.28
CA GLN A 64 -13.20 -2.45 -19.60
C GLN A 64 -13.66 -3.77 -20.22
N LEU A 65 -14.38 -4.60 -19.46
CA LEU A 65 -14.87 -5.93 -19.87
C LEU A 65 -16.38 -5.96 -20.18
N MET A 66 -17.08 -4.83 -20.04
CA MET A 66 -18.47 -4.64 -20.47
C MET A 66 -18.52 -3.76 -21.71
#